data_AF-A0A3D2X135-F1
#
_entry.id   AF-A0A3D2X135-F1
#
_cell.length_a   1.000
_cell.length_b   1.000
_cell.length_c   1.000
_cell.angle_alpha   90.00
_cell.angle_beta   90.00
_cell.angle_gamma   90.00
#
_symmetry.space_group_name_H-M   'P 1'
#
loop_
_entity.id
_entity.type
_entity.pdbx_description
1 polymer ?
#
loop_
_entity_poly.entity_id
_entity_poly.type
_entity_poly.pdbx_seq_one_letter_code
_entity_poly.pdbx_strand_id
1 'polypeptide(L)'
;MSKISFFSTTDAGSTVISNKFLDEYMPRANGTFVKIYLYLLRCFQDPSLETSLSYLAEKLDETEKDIERAIRYWEKEQLLIITRATNRQITAITFTFPSNDNLNTEENLPSITQEVMEQTAVTKAVAKEPDSPKTTTIHKPNYSEAQIKVLTEMEEVKWIMNTVERLLERLLKPTDVQLILFLYESVGFSAELIFYLYEYCVSKNKRSASYIETVAISWA
;
A
#
# COMPACT_ATOMS: atom_id res chain seq x y z
N MET A 1 -5.60 13.95 -33.87
CA MET A 1 -6.31 12.77 -33.34
C MET A 1 -7.70 13.19 -32.90
N SER A 2 -8.74 12.50 -33.37
CA SER A 2 -10.14 12.87 -33.11
C SER A 2 -10.51 12.56 -31.66
N LYS A 3 -11.02 13.56 -30.93
CA LYS A 3 -11.42 13.42 -29.53
C LYS A 3 -12.80 12.78 -29.47
N ILE A 4 -12.91 11.60 -28.86
CA ILE A 4 -14.17 10.87 -28.67
C ILE A 4 -14.76 11.26 -27.32
N SER A 5 -16.04 11.63 -27.31
CA SER A 5 -16.80 11.96 -26.10
C SER A 5 -17.64 10.75 -25.70
N PHE A 6 -17.57 10.35 -24.43
CA PHE A 6 -18.35 9.25 -23.88
C PHE A 6 -19.45 9.80 -22.96
N PHE A 7 -20.66 9.25 -23.08
CA PHE A 7 -21.79 9.52 -22.21
C PHE A 7 -22.23 8.18 -21.59
N SER A 8 -22.44 8.15 -20.28
CA SER A 8 -22.94 6.96 -19.56
C SER A 8 -24.36 7.22 -19.07
N THR A 9 -25.25 6.24 -19.24
CA THR A 9 -26.69 6.36 -18.91
C THR A 9 -27.14 5.38 -17.83
N THR A 10 -26.23 4.76 -17.05
CA THR A 10 -26.65 3.64 -16.20
C THR A 10 -25.95 3.61 -14.84
N ASP A 11 -26.79 3.59 -13.81
CA ASP A 11 -26.47 3.37 -12.40
C ASP A 11 -26.24 1.87 -12.15
N ALA A 12 -25.16 1.35 -12.70
CA ALA A 12 -24.65 0.02 -12.40
C ALA A 12 -23.20 0.21 -11.94
N GLY A 13 -22.87 -0.33 -10.77
CA GLY A 13 -21.59 -0.09 -10.08
C GLY A 13 -20.37 -0.11 -11.01
N SER A 14 -19.46 0.84 -10.79
CA SER A 14 -18.26 1.04 -11.60
C SER A 14 -17.07 0.30 -11.01
N THR A 15 -16.28 -0.37 -11.86
CA THR A 15 -14.96 -0.86 -11.50
C THR A 15 -13.92 0.23 -11.77
N VAL A 16 -13.24 0.71 -10.73
CA VAL A 16 -12.20 1.74 -10.89
C VAL A 16 -10.90 1.09 -11.34
N ILE A 17 -10.26 1.67 -12.38
CA ILE A 17 -9.00 1.20 -12.93
C ILE A 17 -7.98 2.33 -13.05
N SER A 18 -6.70 2.01 -12.83
CA SER A 18 -5.61 2.98 -12.98
C SER A 18 -5.38 3.35 -14.45
N ASN A 19 -5.25 4.66 -14.73
CA ASN A 19 -4.89 5.12 -16.08
C ASN A 19 -3.53 4.59 -16.53
N LYS A 20 -2.59 4.39 -15.61
CA LYS A 20 -1.31 3.75 -15.91
C LYS A 20 -1.47 2.35 -16.49
N PHE A 21 -2.39 1.56 -15.93
CA PHE A 21 -2.71 0.26 -16.49
C PHE A 21 -3.23 0.40 -17.92
N LEU A 22 -4.15 1.33 -18.15
CA LEU A 22 -4.74 1.56 -19.47
C LEU A 22 -3.71 1.99 -20.51
N ASP A 23 -2.72 2.79 -20.11
CA ASP A 23 -1.75 3.38 -21.02
C ASP A 23 -0.54 2.45 -21.28
N GLU A 24 -0.02 1.78 -20.25
CA GLU A 24 1.27 1.08 -20.34
C GLU A 24 1.14 -0.45 -20.46
N TYR A 25 0.11 -1.03 -19.85
CA TYR A 25 -0.01 -2.48 -19.68
C TYR A 25 -1.10 -3.09 -20.56
N MET A 26 -2.29 -2.47 -20.57
CA MET A 26 -3.44 -2.91 -21.37
C MET A 26 -3.11 -3.04 -22.86
N PRO A 27 -2.43 -2.09 -23.53
CA PRO A 27 -2.22 -2.16 -24.99
C PRO A 27 -1.24 -3.26 -25.41
N ARG A 28 -0.37 -3.70 -24.50
CA ARG A 28 0.65 -4.73 -24.76
C ARG A 28 0.15 -6.14 -24.45
N ALA A 29 -0.88 -6.26 -23.60
CA ALA A 29 -1.43 -7.52 -23.18
C ALA A 29 -2.43 -8.10 -24.19
N ASN A 30 -2.61 -9.43 -24.14
CA ASN A 30 -3.67 -10.09 -24.89
C ASN A 30 -5.06 -9.63 -24.38
N GLY A 31 -6.01 -9.36 -25.30
CA GLY A 31 -7.36 -8.94 -24.94
C GLY A 31 -8.08 -9.87 -23.96
N THR A 32 -7.85 -11.19 -24.04
CA THR A 32 -8.36 -12.15 -23.04
C THR A 32 -7.73 -11.92 -21.67
N PHE A 33 -6.44 -11.60 -21.59
CA PHE A 33 -5.77 -11.36 -20.32
C PHE A 33 -6.24 -10.05 -19.68
N VAL A 34 -6.49 -9.02 -20.49
CA VAL A 34 -7.10 -7.77 -20.04
C VAL A 34 -8.50 -8.04 -19.48
N LYS A 35 -9.33 -8.80 -20.20
CA LYS A 35 -10.67 -9.20 -19.76
C LYS A 35 -10.63 -9.87 -18.39
N ILE A 36 -9.71 -10.83 -18.22
CA ILE A 36 -9.52 -11.57 -16.95
C ILE A 36 -9.07 -10.61 -15.83
N TYR A 37 -8.13 -9.70 -16.09
CA TYR A 37 -7.68 -8.71 -15.12
C TYR A 37 -8.81 -7.80 -14.64
N LEU A 38 -9.61 -7.26 -15.57
CA LEU A 38 -10.73 -6.38 -15.23
C LEU A 38 -11.78 -7.10 -14.37
N TYR A 39 -12.04 -8.37 -14.66
CA TYR A 39 -13.00 -9.14 -13.89
C TYR A 39 -12.47 -9.51 -12.51
N LEU A 40 -11.19 -9.89 -12.40
CA LEU A 40 -10.53 -10.07 -11.11
C LEU A 40 -10.57 -8.78 -10.28
N LEU A 41 -10.38 -7.62 -10.92
CA LEU A 41 -10.43 -6.32 -10.26
C LEU A 41 -11.84 -5.98 -9.75
N ARG A 42 -12.88 -6.35 -10.51
CA ARG A 42 -14.28 -6.28 -10.06
C ARG A 42 -14.52 -7.16 -8.84
N CYS A 43 -14.04 -8.41 -8.86
CA CYS A 43 -14.17 -9.31 -7.71
C CYS A 43 -13.38 -8.83 -6.49
N PHE A 44 -12.25 -8.15 -6.69
CA PHE A 44 -11.51 -7.54 -5.59
C PHE A 44 -12.27 -6.38 -4.95
N GLN A 45 -12.99 -5.59 -5.75
CA GLN A 45 -13.77 -4.45 -5.26
C GLN A 45 -15.12 -4.84 -4.65
N ASP A 46 -15.59 -6.07 -4.88
CA ASP A 46 -16.83 -6.61 -4.35
C ASP A 46 -16.59 -7.98 -3.65
N PRO A 47 -16.43 -7.97 -2.31
CA PRO A 47 -16.19 -9.19 -1.53
C PRO A 47 -17.33 -10.22 -1.58
N SER A 48 -18.50 -9.85 -2.11
CA SER A 48 -19.63 -10.77 -2.25
C SER A 48 -19.52 -11.71 -3.44
N LEU A 49 -18.57 -11.46 -4.35
CA LEU A 49 -18.34 -12.28 -5.54
C LEU A 49 -17.39 -13.45 -5.23
N GLU A 50 -17.79 -14.65 -5.64
CA GLU A 50 -16.89 -15.79 -5.63
C GLU A 50 -15.73 -15.60 -6.62
N THR A 51 -14.52 -15.96 -6.18
CA THR A 51 -13.26 -15.81 -6.93
C THR A 51 -12.61 -17.13 -7.28
N SER A 52 -13.37 -18.23 -7.28
CA SER A 52 -12.82 -19.53 -7.66
C SER A 52 -12.41 -19.53 -9.14
N LEU A 53 -11.32 -20.25 -9.46
CA LEU A 53 -10.80 -20.33 -10.82
C LEU A 53 -11.83 -20.93 -11.79
N SER A 54 -12.60 -21.92 -11.33
CA SER A 54 -13.67 -22.56 -12.08
C SER A 54 -14.83 -21.61 -12.36
N TYR A 55 -15.21 -20.78 -11.37
CA TYR A 55 -16.24 -19.76 -11.58
C TYR A 55 -15.80 -18.71 -12.60
N LEU A 56 -14.54 -18.26 -12.52
CA LEU A 56 -13.98 -17.32 -13.50
C LEU A 56 -13.95 -17.92 -14.91
N ALA A 57 -13.63 -19.22 -15.04
CA ALA A 57 -13.59 -19.95 -16.31
C ALA A 57 -14.96 -19.95 -16.98
N GLU A 58 -15.98 -20.36 -16.23
CA GLU A 58 -17.35 -20.39 -16.71
C GLU A 58 -17.87 -18.99 -17.04
N LYS A 59 -17.58 -18.00 -16.20
CA LYS A 59 -18.10 -16.65 -16.35
C LYS A 59 -17.50 -15.89 -17.54
N LEU A 60 -16.22 -16.13 -17.83
CA LEU A 60 -15.49 -15.46 -18.90
C LEU A 60 -15.49 -16.24 -20.22
N ASP A 61 -16.04 -17.46 -20.22
CA ASP A 61 -16.02 -18.41 -21.32
C ASP A 61 -14.58 -18.74 -21.76
N GLU A 62 -13.70 -18.97 -20.78
CA GLU A 62 -12.28 -19.27 -20.97
C GLU A 62 -11.90 -20.53 -20.18
N THR A 63 -10.81 -21.20 -20.54
CA THR A 63 -10.36 -22.39 -19.77
C THR A 63 -9.66 -21.99 -18.48
N GLU A 64 -9.73 -22.83 -17.44
CA GLU A 64 -8.98 -22.62 -16.19
C GLU A 64 -7.47 -22.45 -16.44
N LYS A 65 -6.93 -23.15 -17.44
CA LYS A 65 -5.52 -23.03 -17.86
C LYS A 65 -5.22 -21.66 -18.46
N ASP A 66 -6.15 -21.09 -19.23
CA ASP A 66 -5.99 -19.75 -19.80
C ASP A 66 -6.11 -18.67 -18.74
N ILE A 67 -6.97 -18.87 -17.72
CA ILE A 67 -7.01 -17.98 -16.56
C ILE A 67 -5.72 -18.07 -15.76
N GLU A 68 -5.23 -19.27 -15.47
CA GLU A 68 -3.95 -19.43 -14.79
C GLU A 68 -2.80 -18.78 -15.58
N ARG A 69 -2.80 -18.92 -16.91
CA ARG A 69 -1.83 -18.25 -17.79
C ARG A 69 -1.94 -16.73 -17.73
N ALA A 70 -3.15 -16.19 -17.70
CA ALA A 70 -3.37 -14.75 -17.58
C ALA A 70 -2.89 -14.22 -16.22
N ILE A 71 -3.22 -14.90 -15.11
CA ILE A 71 -2.77 -14.50 -13.77
C ILE A 71 -1.23 -14.55 -13.71
N ARG A 72 -0.59 -15.60 -14.25
CA ARG A 72 0.87 -15.71 -14.35
C ARG A 72 1.51 -14.63 -15.23
N TYR A 73 0.81 -14.19 -16.27
CA TYR A 73 1.27 -13.07 -17.09
C TYR A 73 1.29 -11.79 -16.27
N TRP A 74 0.20 -11.48 -15.57
CA TRP A 74 0.11 -10.29 -14.73
C TRP A 74 1.01 -10.34 -13.48
N GLU A 75 1.33 -11.54 -12.98
CA GLU A 75 2.36 -11.77 -11.97
C GLU A 75 3.75 -11.35 -12.48
N LYS A 76 4.08 -11.65 -13.74
CA LYS A 76 5.35 -11.21 -14.36
C LYS A 76 5.40 -9.71 -14.60
N GLU A 77 4.28 -9.10 -14.98
CA GLU A 77 4.15 -7.65 -15.14
C GLU A 77 4.11 -6.91 -13.79
N GLN A 78 4.21 -7.63 -12.66
CA GLN A 78 4.14 -7.09 -11.31
C GLN A 78 2.86 -6.28 -11.06
N LEU A 79 1.75 -6.70 -11.66
CA LEU A 79 0.40 -6.15 -11.42
C LEU A 79 -0.43 -7.05 -10.50
N LEU A 80 -0.03 -8.31 -10.34
CA LEU A 80 -0.61 -9.25 -9.38
C LEU A 80 0.50 -9.94 -8.58
N ILE A 81 0.25 -10.23 -7.30
CA ILE A 81 1.03 -11.16 -6.48
C ILE A 81 0.15 -12.36 -6.18
N ILE A 82 0.65 -13.57 -6.43
CA ILE A 82 -0.09 -14.81 -6.21
C ILE A 82 0.45 -15.50 -4.96
N THR A 83 -0.39 -15.65 -3.94
CA THR A 83 -0.08 -16.54 -2.81
C THR A 83 -0.50 -17.95 -3.17
N ARG A 84 0.42 -18.91 -3.05
CA ARG A 84 0.15 -20.33 -3.33
C ARG A 84 0.32 -21.16 -2.08
N ALA A 85 -0.61 -22.08 -1.84
CA ALA A 85 -0.45 -23.09 -0.81
C ALA A 85 0.62 -24.12 -1.20
N THR A 86 1.02 -24.96 -0.24
CA THR A 86 2.02 -26.04 -0.39
C THR A 86 1.70 -27.01 -1.54
N ASN A 87 0.44 -27.09 -1.97
CA ASN A 87 -0.05 -27.91 -3.07
C ASN A 87 -0.04 -27.18 -4.45
N ARG A 88 0.60 -26.01 -4.56
CA ARG A 88 0.63 -25.13 -5.75
C ARG A 88 -0.73 -24.54 -6.17
N GLN A 89 -1.78 -24.68 -5.36
CA GLN A 89 -3.05 -24.00 -5.62
C GLN A 89 -2.96 -22.53 -5.24
N ILE A 90 -3.58 -21.67 -6.05
CA ILE A 90 -3.70 -20.24 -5.79
C ILE A 90 -4.67 -20.05 -4.63
N THR A 91 -4.21 -19.48 -3.52
CA THR A 91 -5.03 -19.21 -2.33
C THR A 91 -5.41 -17.75 -2.18
N ALA A 92 -4.59 -16.83 -2.71
CA ALA A 92 -4.91 -15.41 -2.74
C ALA A 92 -4.26 -14.73 -3.95
N ILE A 93 -4.92 -13.68 -4.44
CA ILE A 93 -4.43 -12.79 -5.49
C ILE A 93 -4.45 -11.37 -4.92
N THR A 94 -3.29 -10.73 -4.85
CA THR A 94 -3.13 -9.35 -4.40
C THR A 94 -2.84 -8.46 -5.59
N PHE A 95 -3.61 -7.39 -5.78
CA PHE A 95 -3.35 -6.40 -6.82
C PHE A 95 -2.21 -5.47 -6.39
N THR A 96 -1.23 -5.30 -7.26
CA THR A 96 -0.14 -4.34 -7.08
C THR A 96 -0.40 -3.13 -7.96
N PHE A 97 -0.50 -1.96 -7.35
CA PHE A 97 -0.64 -0.70 -8.07
C PHE A 97 0.75 -0.10 -8.21
N PRO A 98 1.28 0.08 -9.44
CA PRO A 98 2.55 0.73 -9.61
C PRO A 98 2.36 2.23 -9.38
N SER A 99 2.63 2.70 -8.17
CA SER A 99 2.73 4.12 -7.85
C SER A 99 3.64 4.80 -8.88
N ASN A 100 3.14 5.87 -9.48
CA ASN A 100 3.89 6.69 -10.41
C ASN A 100 4.92 7.50 -9.63
N ASP A 101 6.15 7.00 -9.52
CA ASP A 101 7.28 7.84 -9.21
C ASP A 101 8.05 8.10 -10.50
N ASN A 102 7.60 9.14 -11.21
CA ASN A 102 8.34 9.82 -12.28
C ASN A 102 7.83 11.26 -12.34
N LEU A 103 8.26 12.07 -11.38
CA LEU A 103 8.45 13.49 -11.62
C LEU A 103 9.93 13.80 -11.37
N ASN A 104 10.70 13.65 -12.45
CA ASN A 104 11.88 14.46 -12.67
C ASN A 104 11.47 15.93 -12.54
N THR A 105 11.91 16.60 -11.49
CA THR A 105 12.28 18.01 -11.55
C THR A 105 13.45 18.21 -10.60
N GLU A 106 14.64 17.87 -11.11
CA GLU A 106 15.83 18.60 -10.72
C GLU A 106 15.63 20.08 -11.10
N GLU A 107 16.14 20.97 -10.24
CA GLU A 107 16.32 22.42 -10.47
C GLU A 107 15.06 23.31 -10.57
N ASN A 108 14.62 23.87 -9.43
CA ASN A 108 14.97 25.26 -9.10
C ASN A 108 14.49 25.63 -7.69
N LEU A 109 15.45 25.99 -6.84
CA LEU A 109 15.23 26.53 -5.51
C LEU A 109 15.28 28.06 -5.61
N PRO A 110 14.24 28.82 -5.24
CA PRO A 110 14.42 30.16 -4.75
C PRO A 110 14.54 30.09 -3.23
N SER A 111 15.77 30.18 -2.75
CA SER A 111 16.09 30.63 -1.41
C SER A 111 15.44 31.99 -1.16
N ILE A 112 14.58 32.11 -0.14
CA ILE A 112 14.44 33.35 0.61
C ILE A 112 14.51 33.04 2.09
N THR A 113 15.52 33.65 2.68
CA THR A 113 16.00 33.62 4.04
C THR A 113 15.06 34.38 4.99
N GLN A 114 14.79 33.76 6.14
CA GLN A 114 14.63 34.28 7.51
C GLN A 114 14.22 35.76 7.75
N GLU A 115 13.25 35.93 8.66
CA GLU A 115 13.27 36.81 9.86
C GLU A 115 12.04 36.39 10.72
N VAL A 116 12.18 35.68 11.87
CA VAL A 116 12.45 36.18 13.25
C VAL A 116 11.29 37.09 13.72
N MET A 117 10.50 36.84 14.78
CA MET A 117 10.88 36.68 16.19
C MET A 117 9.63 36.36 17.08
N GLU A 118 9.85 35.56 18.15
CA GLU A 118 9.33 35.74 19.54
C GLU A 118 7.82 35.57 19.88
N GLN A 119 7.38 34.96 21.01
CA GLN A 119 8.03 34.48 22.25
C GLN A 119 7.03 33.64 23.12
N THR A 120 7.57 32.66 23.85
CA THR A 120 7.24 32.18 25.23
C THR A 120 5.86 31.67 25.71
N ALA A 121 5.90 30.43 26.25
CA ALA A 121 5.66 30.05 27.67
C ALA A 121 4.41 29.21 28.08
N VAL A 122 4.72 27.94 28.47
CA VAL A 122 4.40 27.25 29.74
C VAL A 122 2.97 26.70 30.02
N THR A 123 2.89 25.36 29.94
CA THR A 123 2.17 24.33 30.73
C THR A 123 0.67 24.41 31.16
N LYS A 124 0.03 23.25 30.96
CA LYS A 124 -0.82 22.43 31.88
C LYS A 124 -2.35 22.40 31.64
N ALA A 125 -2.80 21.21 31.16
CA ALA A 125 -4.02 20.43 31.45
C ALA A 125 -5.41 21.12 31.54
N VAL A 126 -6.38 20.62 30.76
CA VAL A 126 -7.54 19.79 31.17
C VAL A 126 -8.56 19.72 30.01
N ALA A 127 -9.20 18.57 29.88
CA ALA A 127 -10.15 18.13 28.86
C ALA A 127 -11.41 19.00 28.67
N LYS A 128 -11.89 19.08 27.41
CA LYS A 128 -13.27 18.76 26.98
C LYS A 128 -13.43 18.93 25.45
N GLU A 129 -13.95 17.88 24.81
CA GLU A 129 -14.75 17.94 23.58
C GLU A 129 -15.97 18.88 23.77
N PRO A 130 -16.56 19.49 22.72
CA PRO A 130 -16.88 18.81 21.46
C PRO A 130 -16.76 19.64 20.15
N ASP A 131 -16.91 18.87 19.08
CA ASP A 131 -17.49 19.19 17.77
C ASP A 131 -16.57 19.67 16.64
N SER A 132 -16.73 18.98 15.50
CA SER A 132 -15.84 18.94 14.33
C SER A 132 -16.09 20.12 13.38
N PRO A 133 -15.12 20.47 12.51
CA PRO A 133 -15.13 19.88 11.16
C PRO A 133 -13.74 19.60 10.54
N LYS A 134 -13.58 18.35 10.05
CA LYS A 134 -12.82 17.89 8.87
C LYS A 134 -11.44 18.54 8.58
N THR A 135 -10.39 17.84 8.99
CA THR A 135 -9.09 17.81 8.30
C THR A 135 -8.59 16.36 8.32
N THR A 136 -8.15 15.86 7.17
CA THR A 136 -7.71 14.48 6.95
C THR A 136 -6.43 14.21 7.75
N THR A 137 -6.56 13.71 8.97
CA THR A 137 -5.44 13.30 9.83
C THR A 137 -5.42 11.79 9.93
N ILE A 138 -4.39 11.14 9.39
CA ILE A 138 -4.07 9.74 9.67
C ILE A 138 -3.81 9.66 11.19
N HIS A 139 -4.80 9.16 11.94
CA HIS A 139 -4.73 9.05 13.39
C HIS A 139 -3.77 7.92 13.73
N LYS A 140 -2.70 8.24 14.47
CA LYS A 140 -1.77 7.26 15.05
C LYS A 140 -2.53 6.40 16.07
N PRO A 141 -2.80 5.11 15.83
CA PRO A 141 -3.32 4.25 16.88
C PRO A 141 -2.21 4.08 17.92
N ASN A 142 -2.46 4.54 19.14
CA ASN A 142 -1.63 4.15 20.26
C ASN A 142 -2.04 2.74 20.66
N TYR A 143 -1.36 1.73 20.10
CA TYR A 143 -1.66 0.34 20.36
C TYR A 143 -1.62 0.03 21.86
N SER A 144 -2.70 -0.57 22.36
CA SER A 144 -2.74 -1.06 23.74
C SER A 144 -1.75 -2.21 23.94
N GLU A 145 -1.28 -2.43 25.16
CA GLU A 145 -0.31 -3.48 25.49
C GLU A 145 -0.81 -4.89 25.08
N ALA A 146 -2.12 -5.13 25.15
CA ALA A 146 -2.75 -6.35 24.69
C ALA A 146 -2.70 -6.51 23.15
N GLN A 147 -2.92 -5.42 22.40
CA GLN A 147 -2.83 -5.43 20.94
C GLN A 147 -1.38 -5.59 20.46
N ILE A 148 -0.44 -4.92 21.12
CA ILE A 148 1.00 -5.08 20.84
C ILE A 148 1.39 -6.55 20.97
N LYS A 149 0.96 -7.22 22.06
CA LYS A 149 1.27 -8.61 22.30
C LYS A 149 0.77 -9.53 21.17
N VAL A 150 -0.49 -9.40 20.78
CA VAL A 150 -1.09 -10.19 19.69
C VAL A 150 -0.38 -9.96 18.36
N LEU A 151 -0.09 -8.71 18.01
CA LEU A 151 0.57 -8.37 16.74
C LEU A 151 2.03 -8.82 16.71
N THR A 152 2.74 -8.74 17.84
CA THR A 152 4.13 -9.21 17.94
C THR A 152 4.29 -10.73 17.88
N GLU A 153 3.20 -11.49 18.08
CA GLU A 153 3.19 -12.95 17.94
C GLU A 153 3.12 -13.39 16.46
N MET A 154 2.76 -12.49 15.53
CA MET A 154 2.77 -12.78 14.10
C MET A 154 4.20 -12.97 13.59
N GLU A 155 4.44 -14.03 12.80
CA GLU A 155 5.77 -14.37 12.29
C GLU A 155 6.40 -13.23 11.48
N GLU A 156 5.59 -12.54 10.67
CA GLU A 156 6.03 -11.41 9.85
C GLU A 156 6.48 -10.23 10.71
N VAL A 157 5.68 -9.84 11.70
CA VAL A 157 6.01 -8.74 12.63
C VAL A 157 7.26 -9.08 13.45
N LYS A 158 7.37 -10.32 13.94
CA LYS A 158 8.56 -10.80 14.65
C LYS A 158 9.79 -10.77 13.76
N TRP A 159 9.66 -11.12 12.48
CA TRP A 159 10.75 -11.02 11.51
C TRP A 159 11.18 -9.57 11.29
N ILE A 160 10.23 -8.64 11.13
CA ILE A 160 10.52 -7.20 10.97
C ILE A 160 11.29 -6.70 12.20
N MET A 161 10.80 -6.99 13.40
CA MET A 161 11.43 -6.53 14.65
C MET A 161 12.88 -7.00 14.75
N ASN A 162 13.13 -8.30 14.58
CA ASN A 162 14.48 -8.86 14.66
C ASN A 162 15.43 -8.29 13.59
N THR A 163 14.91 -8.07 12.38
CA THR A 163 15.73 -7.60 11.25
C THR A 163 16.04 -6.11 11.40
N VAL A 164 15.05 -5.31 11.82
CA VAL A 164 15.23 -3.88 12.10
C VAL A 164 16.15 -3.65 13.31
N GLU A 165 16.09 -4.46 14.36
CA GLU A 165 17.04 -4.39 15.49
C GLU A 165 18.48 -4.58 15.05
N ARG A 166 18.72 -5.62 14.24
CA ARG A 166 20.04 -5.88 13.67
C ARG A 166 20.52 -4.72 12.79
N LEU A 167 19.62 -4.13 12.02
CA LEU A 167 19.93 -3.02 11.12
C LEU A 167 20.22 -1.70 11.86
N LEU A 168 19.50 -1.41 12.94
CA LEU A 168 19.69 -0.21 13.74
C LEU A 168 20.87 -0.32 14.72
N GLU A 169 21.43 -1.52 14.88
CA GLU A 169 22.48 -1.87 15.85
C GLU A 169 22.10 -1.50 17.30
N ARG A 170 20.80 -1.53 17.60
CA ARG A 170 20.24 -1.22 18.92
C ARG A 170 18.93 -1.97 19.14
N LEU A 171 18.55 -2.12 20.40
CA LEU A 171 17.22 -2.62 20.77
C LEU A 171 16.13 -1.65 20.29
N LEU A 172 14.99 -2.21 19.88
CA LEU A 172 13.82 -1.43 19.53
C LEU A 172 13.25 -0.74 20.75
N LYS A 173 12.98 0.57 20.62
CA LYS A 173 12.27 1.33 21.64
C LYS A 173 10.77 1.11 21.47
N PRO A 174 9.96 1.34 22.52
CA PRO A 174 8.50 1.27 22.42
C PRO A 174 7.94 2.12 21.25
N THR A 175 8.55 3.27 20.99
CA THR A 175 8.19 4.13 19.85
C THR A 175 8.48 3.48 18.50
N ASP A 176 9.57 2.72 18.37
CA ASP A 176 9.88 2.01 17.12
C ASP A 176 8.93 0.82 16.93
N VAL A 177 8.59 0.11 18.00
CA VAL A 177 7.59 -0.97 17.97
C VAL A 177 6.24 -0.44 17.51
N GLN A 178 5.77 0.66 18.11
CA GLN A 178 4.53 1.31 17.70
C GLN A 178 4.57 1.77 16.24
N LEU A 179 5.70 2.30 15.78
CA LEU A 179 5.87 2.70 14.39
C LEU A 179 5.81 1.48 13.46
N ILE A 180 6.55 0.41 13.75
CA ILE A 180 6.53 -0.83 12.95
C ILE A 180 5.11 -1.39 12.86
N LEU A 181 4.38 -1.46 13.97
CA LEU A 181 3.00 -1.94 13.99
C LEU A 181 2.07 -1.02 13.20
N PHE A 182 2.23 0.30 13.33
CA PHE A 182 1.48 1.28 12.56
C PHE A 182 1.72 1.10 11.05
N LEU A 183 2.98 0.94 10.63
CA LEU A 183 3.31 0.73 9.23
C LEU A 183 2.74 -0.57 8.69
N TYR A 184 2.76 -1.63 9.50
CA TYR A 184 2.27 -2.95 9.08
C TYR A 184 0.73 -3.01 9.02
N GLU A 185 0.04 -2.56 10.06
CA GLU A 185 -1.42 -2.74 10.17
C GLU A 185 -2.22 -1.54 9.67
N SER A 186 -1.78 -0.32 9.97
CA SER A 186 -2.53 0.88 9.59
C SER A 186 -2.19 1.34 8.18
N VAL A 187 -0.91 1.35 7.84
CA VAL A 187 -0.43 1.74 6.50
C VAL A 187 -0.46 0.55 5.53
N GLY A 188 -0.39 -0.68 6.03
CA GLY A 188 -0.47 -1.89 5.20
C GLY A 188 0.85 -2.21 4.47
N PHE A 189 1.98 -1.70 4.95
CA PHE A 189 3.28 -2.03 4.36
C PHE A 189 3.63 -3.50 4.59
N SER A 190 4.16 -4.14 3.55
CA SER A 190 4.71 -5.49 3.67
C SER A 190 5.96 -5.49 4.56
N ALA A 191 6.28 -6.64 5.15
CA ALA A 191 7.47 -6.80 5.98
C ALA A 191 8.77 -6.38 5.26
N GLU A 192 8.91 -6.75 3.99
CA GLU A 192 10.05 -6.38 3.15
C GLU A 192 10.13 -4.88 2.90
N LEU A 193 8.98 -4.21 2.68
CA LEU A 193 8.94 -2.76 2.48
C LEU A 193 9.30 -2.01 3.76
N ILE A 194 8.81 -2.47 4.91
CA ILE A 194 9.20 -1.90 6.22
C ILE A 194 10.70 -2.09 6.42
N PHE A 195 11.25 -3.27 6.13
CA PHE A 195 12.69 -3.47 6.22
C PHE A 195 13.48 -2.52 5.30
N TYR A 196 13.08 -2.40 4.03
CA TYR A 196 13.69 -1.50 3.06
C TYR A 196 13.61 -0.02 3.48
N LEU A 197 12.50 0.40 4.07
CA LEU A 197 12.34 1.74 4.66
C LEU A 197 13.41 2.01 5.71
N TYR A 198 13.59 1.08 6.65
CA TYR A 198 14.61 1.23 7.68
C TYR A 198 16.00 1.22 7.06
N GLU A 199 16.27 0.38 6.06
CA GLU A 199 17.56 0.29 5.38
C GLU A 199 17.89 1.62 4.68
N TYR A 200 16.92 2.18 3.96
CA TYR A 200 17.02 3.47 3.31
C TYR A 200 17.31 4.60 4.33
N CYS A 201 16.54 4.69 5.41
CA CYS A 201 16.73 5.71 6.43
C CYS A 201 18.10 5.58 7.15
N VAL A 202 18.57 4.36 7.39
CA VAL A 202 19.89 4.07 7.97
C VAL A 202 21.01 4.46 7.01
N SER A 203 20.86 4.21 5.71
CA SER A 203 21.85 4.60 4.68
C SER A 203 22.06 6.12 4.62
N LYS A 204 21.02 6.91 4.94
CA LYS A 204 21.05 8.38 5.05
C LYS A 204 21.52 8.87 6.44
N ASN A 205 21.92 7.96 7.31
CA ASN A 205 22.30 8.21 8.71
C ASN A 205 21.19 8.90 9.54
N LYS A 206 19.92 8.66 9.20
CA LYS A 206 18.74 9.21 9.89
C LYS A 206 17.92 8.09 10.52
N ARG A 207 18.20 7.79 11.79
CA ARG A 207 17.64 6.64 12.53
C ARG A 207 16.48 6.98 13.48
N SER A 208 15.93 8.20 13.40
CA SER A 208 14.87 8.64 14.29
C SER A 208 13.50 8.16 13.83
N ALA A 209 12.68 7.66 14.76
CA ALA A 209 11.32 7.18 14.46
C ALA A 209 10.48 8.25 13.74
N SER A 210 10.58 9.53 14.13
CA SER A 210 9.85 10.61 13.45
C SER A 210 10.28 10.83 11.99
N TYR A 211 11.57 10.65 11.69
CA TYR A 211 12.05 10.75 10.31
C TYR A 211 11.59 9.55 9.50
N ILE A 212 11.71 8.35 10.06
CA ILE A 212 11.26 7.10 9.44
C ILE A 212 9.75 7.16 9.19
N GLU A 213 8.95 7.65 10.13
CA GLU A 213 7.50 7.89 10.01
C GLU A 213 7.19 8.89 8.90
N THR A 214 7.95 9.99 8.80
CA THR A 214 7.76 10.98 7.72
C THR A 214 8.06 10.38 6.35
N VAL A 215 9.16 9.62 6.24
CA VAL A 215 9.52 8.91 5.00
C VAL A 215 8.48 7.84 4.68
N ALA A 216 7.99 7.12 5.68
CA ALA A 216 6.95 6.11 5.49
C ALA A 216 5.64 6.71 5.02
N ILE A 217 5.20 7.82 5.60
CA ILE A 217 4.00 8.55 5.16
C ILE A 217 4.19 9.08 3.73
N SER A 218 5.41 9.45 3.33
CA SER A 218 5.66 9.84 1.94
C SER A 218 5.62 8.66 0.96
N TRP A 219 5.72 7.42 1.44
CA TRP A 219 5.65 6.19 0.64
C TRP A 219 4.24 5.56 0.63
N ALA A 220 3.37 5.97 1.56
CA ALA A 220 2.00 5.52 1.72
C ALA A 220 1.06 6.23 0.73
#